data_AF-A0A1X0DYD1-F1
#
_entry.id   AF-A0A1X0DYD1-F1
#
_cell.length_a   1.000
_cell.length_b   1.000
_cell.length_c   1.000
_cell.angle_alpha   90.00
_cell.angle_beta   90.00
_cell.angle_gamma   90.00
#
_symmetry.space_group_name_H-M   'P 1'
#
loop_
_entity.id
_entity.type
_entity.pdbx_description
1 polymer ?
#
loop_
_entity_poly.entity_id
_entity_poly.type
_entity_poly.pdbx_seq_one_letter_code
_entity_poly.pdbx_strand_id
1 'polypeptide(L)'
;MPLESTSQRVGGNVRAEMARRRFSQDQIAKQLNISQQALSRRLIGRVPFTVDELDALADILSVSIADLMRRHRADNEPGVKTA
;
A
#
# COMPACT_ATOMS: atom_id res chain seq x y z
N MET A 1 20.11 9.26 1.85
CA MET A 1 18.64 9.08 1.68
C MET A 1 18.10 8.43 2.95
N PRO A 2 17.01 8.93 3.56
CA PRO A 2 16.38 8.22 4.66
C PRO A 2 15.89 6.86 4.16
N LEU A 3 16.13 5.79 4.92
CA LEU A 3 15.54 4.49 4.63
C LEU A 3 14.02 4.61 4.78
N GLU A 4 13.27 4.33 3.72
CA GLU A 4 11.82 4.28 3.77
C GLU A 4 11.37 3.25 4.81
N SER A 5 10.51 3.67 5.74
CA SER A 5 9.94 2.76 6.72
C SER A 5 9.00 1.74 6.07
N THR A 6 8.81 0.58 6.69
CA THR A 6 7.84 -0.42 6.22
C THR A 6 6.43 0.17 6.08
N SER A 7 6.00 1.03 6.99
CA SER A 7 4.68 1.68 6.94
C SER A 7 4.52 2.59 5.72
N GLN A 8 5.55 3.35 5.36
CA GLN A 8 5.54 4.21 4.16
C GLN A 8 5.43 3.38 2.89
N ARG A 9 6.21 2.29 2.80
CA ARG A 9 6.19 1.39 1.66
C ARG A 9 4.83 0.72 1.49
N VAL A 10 4.29 0.15 2.57
CA VAL A 10 2.96 -0.49 2.56
C VAL A 10 1.89 0.52 2.19
N GLY A 11 1.93 1.73 2.75
CA GLY A 11 1.01 2.82 2.39
C GLY A 11 1.09 3.20 0.91
N GLY A 12 2.30 3.20 0.33
CA GLY A 12 2.52 3.38 -1.11
C GLY A 12 1.91 2.26 -1.95
N ASN A 13 2.12 1.01 -1.55
CA ASN A 13 1.55 -0.17 -2.24
C ASN A 13 0.02 -0.13 -2.24
N VAL A 14 -0.60 0.09 -1.08
CA VAL A 14 -2.06 0.21 -0.96
C VAL A 14 -2.58 1.32 -1.89
N ARG A 15 -1.92 2.48 -1.92
CA ARG A 15 -2.31 3.59 -2.79
C ARG A 15 -2.21 3.22 -4.28
N ALA A 16 -1.19 2.46 -4.67
CA ALA A 16 -1.04 1.98 -6.04
C ALA A 16 -2.17 1.01 -6.42
N GLU A 17 -2.52 0.06 -5.54
CA GLU A 17 -3.62 -0.87 -5.80
C GLU A 17 -4.99 -0.17 -5.83
N MET A 18 -5.21 0.82 -4.97
CA MET A 18 -6.40 1.69 -5.00
C MET A 18 -6.51 2.40 -6.35
N ALA A 19 -5.41 3.00 -6.84
CA ALA A 19 -5.40 3.72 -8.10
C ALA A 19 -5.71 2.80 -9.30
N ARG A 20 -5.11 1.60 -9.35
CA ARG A 20 -5.38 0.61 -10.43
C ARG A 20 -6.85 0.20 -10.50
N ARG A 21 -7.53 0.18 -9.35
CA ARG A 21 -8.94 -0.21 -9.21
C ARG A 21 -9.91 0.96 -9.14
N ARG A 22 -9.41 2.19 -9.24
CA ARG A 22 -10.18 3.43 -9.19
C ARG A 22 -10.97 3.61 -7.88
N PHE A 23 -10.45 3.07 -6.77
CA PHE A 23 -11.00 3.34 -5.45
C PHE A 23 -10.52 4.70 -4.93
N SER A 24 -11.46 5.53 -4.49
CA SER A 24 -11.14 6.76 -3.77
C SER A 24 -10.82 6.47 -2.30
N GLN A 25 -10.14 7.41 -1.63
CA GLN A 25 -9.87 7.31 -0.20
C GLN A 25 -11.14 7.29 0.64
N ASP A 26 -12.17 8.04 0.25
CA ASP A 26 -13.45 8.05 0.96
C ASP A 26 -14.16 6.70 0.90
N GLN A 27 -14.15 6.05 -0.27
CA GLN A 27 -14.72 4.70 -0.43
C GLN A 27 -14.01 3.65 0.43
N ILE A 28 -12.68 3.68 0.49
CA ILE A 28 -11.91 2.76 1.35
C ILE A 28 -12.12 3.08 2.82
N ALA A 29 -12.11 4.36 3.21
CA ALA A 29 -12.28 4.75 4.60
C ALA A 29 -13.63 4.30 5.15
N LYS A 30 -14.70 4.44 4.36
CA LYS A 30 -16.04 3.94 4.67
C LYS A 30 -16.06 2.43 4.87
N GLN A 31 -15.43 1.66 3.97
CA GLN A 31 -15.38 0.19 4.07
C GLN A 31 -14.59 -0.29 5.29
N LEU A 32 -13.54 0.43 5.68
CA LEU A 32 -12.76 0.15 6.89
C LEU A 32 -13.37 0.76 8.17
N ASN A 33 -14.50 1.45 8.09
CA ASN A 33 -15.13 2.15 9.20
C ASN A 33 -14.19 3.13 9.94
N ILE A 34 -13.37 3.87 9.18
CA ILE A 34 -12.47 4.92 9.69
C ILE A 34 -12.71 6.24 8.97
N SER A 35 -12.20 7.34 9.52
CA SER A 35 -12.25 8.63 8.82
C SER A 35 -11.29 8.66 7.62
N GLN A 36 -11.63 9.43 6.58
CA GLN A 36 -10.75 9.64 5.43
C GLN A 36 -9.38 10.22 5.85
N GLN A 37 -9.34 11.08 6.88
CA GLN A 37 -8.10 11.60 7.44
C GLN A 37 -7.25 10.50 8.10
N ALA A 38 -7.88 9.55 8.80
CA ALA A 38 -7.19 8.40 9.39
C ALA A 38 -6.62 7.47 8.31
N LEU A 39 -7.34 7.26 7.21
CA LEU A 39 -6.82 6.53 6.05
C LEU A 39 -5.65 7.27 5.40
N SER A 40 -5.78 8.57 5.16
CA SER A 40 -4.73 9.40 4.55
C SER A 40 -3.41 9.31 5.33
N ARG A 41 -3.46 9.39 6.67
CA ARG A 41 -2.27 9.22 7.53
C ARG A 41 -1.62 7.85 7.38
N ARG A 42 -2.40 6.78 7.18
CA ARG A 42 -1.87 5.43 6.92
C ARG A 42 -1.27 5.29 5.54
N LEU A 43 -1.92 5.85 4.52
CA LEU A 43 -1.42 5.83 3.14
C LEU A 43 -0.06 6.53 3.00
N ILE A 44 0.24 7.55 3.81
CA ILE A 44 1.55 8.22 3.82
C ILE A 44 2.53 7.63 4.85
N GLY A 45 2.15 6.55 5.55
CA GLY A 45 3.00 5.84 6.50
C GLY A 45 3.21 6.53 7.85
N ARG A 46 2.42 7.57 8.20
CA ARG A 46 2.47 8.20 9.54
C ARG A 46 1.83 7.33 10.63
N VAL A 47 0.87 6.51 10.24
CA VAL A 47 0.24 5.51 11.10
C VAL A 47 0.36 4.16 10.37
N PRO A 48 0.85 3.09 11.00
CA PRO A 48 0.89 1.78 10.35
C PRO A 48 -0.54 1.25 10.15
N PHE A 49 -0.75 0.48 9.08
CA PHE A 49 -1.92 -0.38 9.01
C PHE A 49 -1.77 -1.54 10.00
N THR A 50 -2.86 -1.94 10.66
CA THR A 50 -2.89 -3.21 11.40
C THR A 50 -2.95 -4.39 10.43
N VAL A 51 -2.69 -5.60 10.92
CA VAL A 51 -2.83 -6.81 10.09
C VAL A 51 -4.27 -6.99 9.63
N ASP A 52 -5.25 -6.76 10.52
CA ASP A 52 -6.68 -6.85 10.17
C ASP A 52 -7.09 -5.82 9.11
N GLU A 53 -6.55 -4.58 9.18
CA GLU A 53 -6.80 -3.57 8.16
C GLU A 53 -6.18 -3.97 6.81
N LEU A 54 -5.00 -4.62 6.81
CA LEU A 54 -4.38 -5.10 5.58
C LEU A 54 -5.12 -6.28 4.96
N ASP A 55 -5.65 -7.18 5.78
CA ASP A 55 -6.46 -8.31 5.32
C ASP A 55 -7.76 -7.83 4.68
N ALA A 56 -8.48 -6.92 5.35
CA ALA A 56 -9.68 -6.29 4.79
C ALA A 56 -9.37 -5.51 3.49
N LEU A 57 -8.24 -4.79 3.44
CA LEU A 57 -7.81 -4.12 2.21
C LEU A 57 -7.49 -5.09 1.09
N ALA A 58 -6.90 -6.24 1.40
CA ALA A 58 -6.60 -7.27 0.41
C ALA A 58 -7.90 -7.79 -0.24
N ASP A 59 -8.94 -8.02 0.57
CA ASP A 59 -10.27 -8.43 0.09
C ASP A 59 -10.93 -7.33 -0.75
N ILE A 60 -11.01 -6.10 -0.22
CA ILE A 60 -11.63 -4.95 -0.91
C ILE A 60 -10.96 -4.68 -2.25
N LEU A 61 -9.63 -4.78 -2.28
CA LEU A 61 -8.82 -4.55 -3.46
C LEU A 61 -8.60 -5.83 -4.26
N SER A 62 -9.17 -6.98 -3.90
CA SER A 62 -8.98 -8.25 -4.62
C SER A 62 -7.51 -8.49 -5.01
N VAL A 63 -6.63 -8.40 -4.02
CA VAL A 63 -5.18 -8.72 -4.10
C VAL A 63 -4.80 -9.65 -2.97
N SER A 64 -3.61 -10.23 -3.02
CA SER A 64 -3.08 -10.91 -1.83
C SER A 64 -2.54 -9.89 -0.83
N ILE A 65 -2.56 -10.22 0.46
CA ILE A 65 -1.88 -9.42 1.49
C ILE A 65 -0.36 -9.30 1.21
N ALA A 66 0.23 -10.29 0.54
CA ALA A 66 1.62 -10.28 0.11
C ALA A 66 1.92 -9.18 -0.93
N ASP A 67 0.97 -8.86 -1.81
CA ASP A 67 1.09 -7.75 -2.76
C ASP A 67 1.17 -6.40 -2.03
N LEU A 68 0.37 -6.22 -0.97
CA LEU A 68 0.38 -5.01 -0.15
C LEU A 68 1.69 -4.86 0.65
N MET A 69 2.30 -5.98 1.05
CA MET A 69 3.53 -6.02 1.83
C MET A 69 4.81 -6.02 0.98
N ARG A 70 4.69 -6.19 -0.35
CA ARG A 70 5.82 -6.38 -1.26
C ARG A 70 6.89 -5.31 -1.08
N ARG A 71 8.14 -5.76 -0.94
CA ARG A 71 9.30 -4.89 -1.10
C ARG A 71 9.55 -4.69 -2.58
N HIS A 72 9.51 -3.45 -3.04
CA HIS A 72 10.15 -3.11 -4.31
C HIS A 72 11.66 -3.25 -4.05
N ARG A 73 12.32 -4.20 -4.73
CA ARG A 73 13.76 -4.04 -4.90
C ARG A 73 13.93 -2.70 -5.59
N ALA A 74 14.84 -1.87 -5.11
CA ALA A 74 15.24 -0.71 -5.89
C ALA A 74 15.76 -1.27 -7.22
N ASP A 75 15.00 -1.07 -8.29
CA ASP A 75 15.42 -1.43 -9.64
C ASP A 75 16.66 -0.59 -9.96
N ASN A 76 17.82 -1.18 -9.69
CA ASN A 76 19.11 -0.68 -10.10
C ASN A 76 20.03 -1.89 -10.38
N GLU A 77 19.56 -2.78 -11.24
CA GLU A 77 20.45 -3.63 -12.03
C GLU A 77 20.51 -3.03 -13.45
N PRO A 78 21.64 -2.46 -13.89
CA PRO A 78 21.84 -2.19 -15.31
C PRO A 78 21.69 -3.51 -16.05
N GLY A 79 20.81 -3.52 -17.06
CA GLY A 79 20.43 -4.72 -17.81
C GLY A 79 21.62 -5.63 -18.08
N VAL A 80 21.55 -6.82 -17.50
CA VAL A 80 22.36 -7.96 -17.92
C VAL A 80 21.98 -8.23 -19.38
N LYS A 81 22.75 -7.66 -20.30
CA LYS A 81 22.82 -8.14 -21.67
C LYS A 81 23.54 -9.49 -21.62
N THR A 82 22.77 -10.56 -21.57
CA THR A 82 23.24 -11.88 -21.96
C THR A 82 22.60 -12.22 -23.30
N ALA A 83 23.33 -11.96 -24.36
CA ALA A 83 23.40 -12.69 -25.63
C ALA A 83 24.22 -11.85 -26.63
#